data_AF-A0A1F9D3B0-F1
#
_entry.id   AF-A0A1F9D3B0-F1
#
_cell.length_a   1.000
_cell.length_b   1.000
_cell.length_c   1.000
_cell.angle_alpha   90.00
_cell.angle_beta   90.00
_cell.angle_gamma   90.00
#
_symmetry.space_group_name_H-M   'P 1'
#
loop_
_entity.id
_entity.type
_entity.pdbx_description
1 polymer ?
#
loop_
_entity_poly.entity_id
_entity_poly.type
_entity_poly.pdbx_seq_one_letter_code
_entity_poly.pdbx_strand_id
1 'polypeptide(L)'
;MVVQQEMAEIYPPEAEDLARFLPETDCKKCGFSRCIDFSASLLREEISSQECPSLNNDYATVLSSVLELNKDPIPYNVMMEQEPCSLLEINGPGKESPLLVTCNFRETVRIMKEILERTSTRAFLLPTFTHGYSVDNAIHERMFKAVEVWKAMKENAVEEKVGKAVLIIPGLAESERNSIKQMTRWEIVVGPVSGFLVPLFLLKNADVF
;
A
#
# COMPACT_ATOMS: atom_id res chain seq x y z
N MET A 1 -8.48 37.48 1.83
CA MET A 1 -9.16 36.31 1.22
C MET A 1 -8.38 35.10 1.65
N VAL A 2 -8.97 34.20 2.43
CA VAL A 2 -8.35 32.90 2.71
C VAL A 2 -8.45 32.13 1.40
N VAL A 3 -7.32 31.90 0.74
CA VAL A 3 -7.27 30.96 -0.38
C VAL A 3 -7.61 29.61 0.24
N GLN A 4 -8.79 29.06 -0.07
CA GLN A 4 -9.07 27.67 0.23
C GLN A 4 -8.01 26.87 -0.54
N GLN A 5 -7.05 26.31 0.18
CA GLN A 5 -6.10 25.40 -0.42
C GLN A 5 -6.90 24.19 -0.88
N GLU A 6 -6.89 23.94 -2.18
CA GLU A 6 -7.32 22.65 -2.71
C GLU A 6 -6.37 21.59 -2.13
N MET A 7 -6.93 20.45 -1.74
CA MET A 7 -6.17 19.35 -1.17
C MET A 7 -6.40 18.11 -2.04
N ALA A 8 -5.35 17.38 -2.36
CA ALA A 8 -5.48 16.10 -3.01
C ALA A 8 -5.98 15.04 -2.02
N GLU A 9 -6.86 14.18 -2.50
CA GLU A 9 -7.43 13.10 -1.71
C GLU A 9 -6.35 12.09 -1.33
N ILE A 10 -6.42 11.65 -0.08
CA ILE A 10 -5.75 10.47 0.41
C ILE A 10 -6.83 9.41 0.65
N TYR A 11 -6.48 8.13 0.51
CA TYR A 11 -7.42 7.02 0.66
C TYR A 11 -7.24 6.39 2.05
N PRO A 12 -7.83 6.93 3.13
CA PRO A 12 -7.76 6.31 4.45
C PRO A 12 -8.48 4.96 4.44
N PRO A 13 -8.11 4.02 5.34
CA PRO A 13 -8.83 2.77 5.46
C PRO A 13 -10.30 2.98 5.86
N GLU A 14 -11.21 2.34 5.13
CA GLU A 14 -12.60 2.21 5.56
C GLU A 14 -12.80 0.94 6.37
N ALA A 15 -13.85 0.89 7.20
CA ALA A 15 -14.11 -0.26 8.08
C ALA A 15 -14.30 -1.57 7.30
N GLU A 16 -14.89 -1.47 6.11
CA GLU A 16 -15.14 -2.59 5.20
C GLU A 16 -13.83 -3.16 4.66
N ASP A 17 -12.92 -2.29 4.21
CA ASP A 17 -11.61 -2.70 3.70
C ASP A 17 -10.72 -3.24 4.82
N LEU A 18 -10.71 -2.59 5.98
CA LEU A 18 -9.95 -3.08 7.13
C LEU A 18 -10.45 -4.46 7.57
N ALA A 19 -11.77 -4.67 7.63
CA ALA A 19 -12.36 -5.96 8.00
C ALA A 19 -11.96 -7.10 7.05
N ARG A 20 -11.71 -6.81 5.76
CA ARG A 20 -11.24 -7.82 4.80
C ARG A 20 -9.83 -8.31 5.09
N PHE A 21 -9.00 -7.51 5.72
CA PHE A 21 -7.61 -7.89 6.01
C PHE A 21 -7.40 -8.45 7.40
N LEU A 22 -8.37 -8.30 8.31
CA LEU A 22 -8.34 -8.99 9.60
C LEU A 22 -8.06 -10.49 9.40
N PRO A 23 -7.37 -11.13 10.37
CA PRO A 23 -7.21 -12.57 10.33
C PRO A 23 -8.60 -13.23 10.38
N GLU A 24 -8.68 -14.53 10.06
CA GLU A 24 -9.93 -15.31 10.15
C GLU A 24 -10.34 -15.53 11.62
N THR A 25 -10.57 -14.42 12.30
CA THR A 25 -10.78 -14.31 13.72
C THR A 25 -12.27 -14.16 13.97
N ASP A 26 -12.79 -14.91 14.94
CA ASP A 26 -14.14 -14.68 15.43
C ASP A 26 -14.18 -13.37 16.23
N CYS A 27 -14.54 -12.26 15.58
CA CYS A 27 -14.59 -10.93 16.20
C CYS A 27 -15.55 -10.84 17.40
N LYS A 28 -16.43 -11.84 17.61
CA LYS A 28 -17.21 -11.98 18.85
C LYS A 28 -16.33 -12.13 20.09
N LYS A 29 -15.16 -12.77 19.93
CA LYS A 29 -14.16 -12.87 21.01
C LYS A 29 -13.49 -11.54 21.33
N CYS A 30 -13.53 -10.58 20.40
CA CYS A 30 -13.14 -9.19 20.66
C CYS A 30 -14.31 -8.34 21.20
N GLY A 31 -15.50 -8.91 21.43
CA GLY A 31 -16.68 -8.20 21.93
C GLY A 31 -17.63 -7.65 20.85
N PHE A 32 -17.42 -7.97 19.57
CA PHE A 32 -18.20 -7.40 18.45
C PHE A 32 -18.99 -8.45 17.69
N SER A 33 -20.21 -8.10 17.30
CA SER A 33 -21.10 -9.03 16.59
C SER A 33 -20.61 -9.36 15.18
N ARG A 34 -19.96 -8.40 14.52
CA ARG A 34 -19.42 -8.48 13.17
C ARG A 34 -18.04 -7.84 13.14
N CYS A 35 -17.15 -8.36 12.30
CA CYS A 35 -15.80 -7.81 12.16
C CYS A 35 -15.77 -6.37 11.62
N ILE A 36 -16.77 -5.96 10.83
CA ILE A 36 -16.90 -4.56 10.38
C ILE A 36 -17.14 -3.60 11.56
N ASP A 37 -17.90 -4.02 12.58
CA ASP A 37 -18.19 -3.20 13.75
C ASP A 37 -16.90 -3.00 14.56
N PHE A 38 -16.12 -4.08 14.72
CA PHE A 38 -14.79 -4.04 15.33
C PHE A 38 -13.84 -3.10 14.58
N SER A 39 -13.73 -3.25 13.25
CA SER A 39 -12.92 -2.37 12.41
C SER A 39 -13.36 -0.90 12.51
N ALA A 40 -14.66 -0.63 12.56
CA ALA A 40 -15.18 0.73 12.67
C ALA A 40 -14.85 1.38 14.02
N SER A 41 -14.89 0.61 15.12
CA SER A 41 -14.50 1.11 16.45
C SER A 41 -12.98 1.29 16.58
N LEU A 42 -12.17 0.45 15.93
CA LEU A 42 -10.71 0.66 15.84
C LEU A 42 -10.36 1.96 15.10
N LEU A 43 -10.98 2.20 13.94
CA LEU A 43 -10.73 3.41 13.14
C LEU A 43 -11.18 4.70 13.82
N ARG A 44 -12.14 4.59 14.75
CA ARG A 44 -12.60 5.69 15.61
C ARG A 44 -11.81 5.82 16.92
N GLU A 45 -10.80 4.99 17.12
CA GLU A 45 -9.96 4.97 18.33
C GLU A 45 -10.77 4.72 19.62
N GLU A 46 -11.93 4.07 19.51
CA GLU A 46 -12.80 3.74 20.66
C GLU A 46 -12.28 2.54 21.46
N ILE A 47 -11.43 1.72 20.84
CA ILE A 47 -10.85 0.48 21.38
C ILE A 47 -9.41 0.33 20.87
N SER A 48 -8.59 -0.45 21.59
CA SER A 48 -7.24 -0.79 21.15
C SER A 48 -7.18 -2.13 20.43
N SER A 49 -6.35 -2.25 19.39
CA SER A 49 -6.08 -3.54 18.74
C SER A 49 -5.44 -4.55 19.70
N GLN A 50 -4.72 -4.07 20.72
CA GLN A 50 -4.04 -4.89 21.73
C GLN A 50 -5.02 -5.56 22.71
N GLU A 51 -6.24 -5.05 22.82
CA GLU A 51 -7.25 -5.58 23.74
C GLU A 51 -7.99 -6.79 23.16
N CYS A 52 -7.90 -7.06 21.85
CA CYS A 52 -8.52 -8.26 21.30
C CYS A 52 -7.66 -9.50 21.56
N PRO A 53 -8.13 -10.46 22.38
CA PRO A 53 -7.35 -11.66 22.73
C PRO A 53 -7.17 -12.63 21.56
N SER A 54 -7.87 -12.42 20.46
CA SER A 54 -7.83 -13.30 19.28
C SER A 54 -6.96 -12.75 18.15
N LEU A 55 -6.36 -11.57 18.31
CA LEU A 55 -5.28 -11.10 17.46
C LEU A 55 -3.94 -11.61 18.02
N ASN A 56 -3.10 -12.18 17.17
CA ASN A 56 -1.73 -12.46 17.58
C ASN A 56 -0.96 -11.14 17.77
N ASN A 57 0.14 -11.20 18.53
CA ASN A 57 0.89 -10.01 18.91
C ASN A 57 1.42 -9.24 17.70
N ASP A 58 2.01 -9.95 16.72
CA ASP A 58 2.60 -9.33 15.54
C ASP A 58 1.57 -8.58 14.70
N TYR A 59 0.39 -9.17 14.51
CA TYR A 59 -0.71 -8.56 13.77
C TYR A 59 -1.29 -7.36 14.53
N ALA A 60 -1.49 -7.48 15.85
CA ALA A 60 -2.00 -6.39 16.68
C ALA A 60 -1.06 -5.17 16.67
N THR A 61 0.26 -5.40 16.68
CA THR A 61 1.29 -4.36 16.54
C THR A 61 1.21 -3.67 15.19
N VAL A 62 1.23 -4.42 14.08
CA VAL A 62 1.13 -3.83 12.73
C VAL A 62 -0.17 -3.04 12.57
N LEU A 63 -1.30 -3.58 13.06
CA LEU A 63 -2.58 -2.91 13.04
C LEU A 63 -2.56 -1.59 13.84
N SER A 64 -1.97 -1.58 15.05
CA SER A 64 -1.81 -0.34 15.84
C SER A 64 -1.01 0.70 15.07
N SER A 65 0.13 0.30 14.51
CA SER A 65 0.99 1.20 13.73
C SER A 65 0.26 1.77 12.50
N VAL A 66 -0.61 1.00 11.85
CA VAL A 66 -1.44 1.48 10.73
C VAL A 66 -2.46 2.52 11.20
N LEU A 67 -3.10 2.30 12.35
CA LEU A 67 -4.10 3.22 12.90
C LEU A 67 -3.47 4.58 13.28
N GLU A 68 -2.24 4.58 13.81
CA GLU A 68 -1.50 5.78 14.25
C GLU A 68 -0.91 6.64 13.12
N LEU A 69 -0.91 6.15 11.87
CA LEU A 69 -0.36 6.90 10.73
C LEU A 69 -1.18 8.16 10.41
N ASN A 70 -0.49 9.23 10.00
CA ASN A 70 -1.14 10.46 9.54
C ASN A 70 -1.91 10.22 8.23
N LYS A 71 -3.17 10.66 8.20
CA LYS A 71 -4.10 10.56 7.07
C LYS A 71 -4.59 11.93 6.61
N ASP A 72 -3.84 12.99 6.94
CA ASP A 72 -4.11 14.35 6.49
C ASP A 72 -4.02 14.40 4.96
N PRO A 73 -4.92 15.17 4.32
CA PRO A 73 -4.89 15.31 2.88
C PRO A 73 -3.65 16.10 2.44
N ILE A 74 -3.28 15.98 1.17
CA ILE A 74 -2.02 16.54 0.65
C ILE A 74 -2.28 17.93 0.06
N PRO A 75 -1.47 18.96 0.38
CA PRO A 75 -1.60 20.27 -0.24
C PRO A 75 -1.44 20.22 -1.77
N TYR A 76 -2.34 20.84 -2.53
CA TYR A 76 -2.28 20.73 -4.01
C TYR A 76 -1.03 21.38 -4.63
N ASN A 77 -0.39 22.32 -3.93
CA ASN A 77 0.81 23.01 -4.41
C ASN A 77 2.06 22.11 -4.51
N VAL A 78 2.03 20.92 -3.91
CA VAL A 78 3.11 19.92 -4.04
C VAL A 78 2.82 18.88 -5.12
N MET A 79 1.66 18.92 -5.77
CA MET A 79 1.29 17.97 -6.83
C MET A 79 2.30 18.03 -7.99
N MET A 80 2.49 16.89 -8.66
CA MET A 80 3.44 16.71 -9.78
C MET A 80 4.93 16.76 -9.39
N GLU A 81 5.28 17.01 -8.12
CA GLU A 81 6.65 16.83 -7.66
C GLU A 81 7.06 15.36 -7.74
N GLN A 82 8.24 15.08 -8.29
CA GLN A 82 8.65 13.72 -8.65
C GLN A 82 9.70 13.16 -7.69
N GLU A 83 9.58 11.87 -7.40
CA GLU A 83 10.64 11.04 -6.85
C GLU A 83 11.36 10.31 -8.00
N PRO A 84 12.69 10.06 -7.90
CA PRO A 84 13.38 9.16 -8.82
C PRO A 84 12.75 7.75 -8.82
N CYS A 85 12.72 7.12 -10.00
CA CYS A 85 12.22 5.75 -10.18
C CYS A 85 13.26 4.70 -9.77
N SER A 86 13.93 4.92 -8.64
CA SER A 86 14.91 4.01 -8.07
C SER A 86 14.24 3.02 -7.14
N LEU A 87 14.64 1.75 -7.19
CA LEU A 87 14.15 0.71 -6.30
C LEU A 87 14.56 1.01 -4.85
N LEU A 88 13.56 1.13 -3.98
CA LEU A 88 13.74 1.40 -2.57
C LEU A 88 13.68 0.09 -1.79
N GLU A 89 14.66 -0.11 -0.90
CA GLU A 89 14.75 -1.27 -0.02
C GLU A 89 14.32 -0.86 1.40
N ILE A 90 13.12 -1.26 1.81
CA ILE A 90 12.52 -0.81 3.08
C ILE A 90 12.67 -1.91 4.14
N ASN A 91 13.21 -1.53 5.30
CA ASN A 91 13.47 -2.42 6.45
C ASN A 91 14.35 -3.65 6.12
N GLY A 92 15.25 -3.52 5.13
CA GLY A 92 16.17 -4.58 4.73
C GLY A 92 15.46 -5.81 4.14
N PRO A 93 14.79 -5.70 2.99
CA PRO A 93 14.13 -6.83 2.34
C PRO A 93 15.12 -7.93 1.94
N GLY A 94 14.65 -9.18 1.95
CA GLY A 94 15.38 -10.33 1.39
C GLY A 94 14.81 -10.75 0.04
N LYS A 95 15.35 -11.81 -0.57
CA LYS A 95 14.87 -12.32 -1.87
C LYS A 95 13.39 -12.74 -1.87
N GLU A 96 12.87 -13.16 -0.72
CA GLU A 96 11.45 -13.53 -0.54
C GLU A 96 10.57 -12.34 -0.13
N SER A 97 11.11 -11.13 -0.07
CA SER A 97 10.32 -9.94 0.26
C SER A 97 9.50 -9.48 -0.95
N PRO A 98 8.28 -8.96 -0.72
CA PRO A 98 7.38 -8.54 -1.79
C PRO A 98 7.94 -7.34 -2.56
N LEU A 99 7.62 -7.30 -3.87
CA LEU A 99 7.84 -6.15 -4.74
C LEU A 99 6.55 -5.37 -4.94
N LEU A 100 6.50 -4.16 -4.39
CA LEU A 100 5.40 -3.21 -4.51
C LEU A 100 5.71 -2.19 -5.61
N VAL A 101 4.78 -1.96 -6.53
CA VAL A 101 4.85 -0.88 -7.51
C VAL A 101 4.03 0.31 -7.05
N THR A 102 4.52 1.51 -7.32
CA THR A 102 3.77 2.75 -7.13
C THR A 102 4.08 3.76 -8.24
N CYS A 103 3.41 4.91 -8.23
CA CYS A 103 3.68 6.06 -9.09
C CYS A 103 4.87 6.88 -8.58
N ASN A 104 5.44 7.77 -9.38
CA ASN A 104 6.59 8.60 -8.98
C ASN A 104 6.22 9.96 -8.40
N PHE A 105 4.97 10.16 -7.98
CA PHE A 105 4.59 11.34 -7.21
C PHE A 105 5.27 11.31 -5.83
N ARG A 106 6.03 12.37 -5.50
CA ARG A 106 6.88 12.45 -4.30
C ARG A 106 6.12 12.13 -3.01
N GLU A 107 4.92 12.68 -2.83
CA GLU A 107 4.16 12.43 -1.60
C GLU A 107 3.58 11.01 -1.55
N THR A 108 3.20 10.41 -2.68
CA THR A 108 2.80 8.99 -2.69
C THR A 108 3.97 8.10 -2.27
N VAL A 109 5.17 8.34 -2.78
CA VAL A 109 6.35 7.56 -2.39
C VAL A 109 6.70 7.79 -0.93
N ARG A 110 6.68 9.05 -0.45
CA ARG A 110 6.94 9.38 0.96
C ARG A 110 5.97 8.66 1.90
N ILE A 111 4.67 8.71 1.63
CA ILE A 111 3.63 8.08 2.45
C ILE A 111 3.80 6.55 2.44
N MET A 112 4.05 5.95 1.27
CA MET A 112 4.30 4.50 1.18
C MET A 112 5.56 4.07 1.96
N LYS A 113 6.64 4.85 1.89
CA LYS A 113 7.83 4.60 2.73
C LYS A 113 7.50 4.67 4.20
N GLU A 114 6.81 5.73 4.65
CA GLU A 114 6.43 5.90 6.05
C GLU A 114 5.55 4.75 6.56
N ILE A 115 4.56 4.32 5.77
CA ILE A 115 3.70 3.16 6.08
C ILE A 115 4.57 1.91 6.33
N LEU A 116 5.46 1.58 5.38
CA LEU A 116 6.26 0.37 5.44
C LEU A 116 7.30 0.43 6.58
N GLU A 117 7.97 1.58 6.77
CA GLU A 117 8.94 1.82 7.84
C GLU A 117 8.29 1.68 9.22
N ARG A 118 7.19 2.39 9.48
CA ARG A 118 6.53 2.38 10.80
C ARG A 118 5.89 1.05 11.15
N THR A 119 5.52 0.25 10.16
CA THR A 119 4.96 -1.10 10.37
C THR A 119 6.03 -2.19 10.38
N SER A 120 7.32 -1.83 10.29
CA SER A 120 8.44 -2.77 10.18
C SER A 120 8.27 -3.77 9.00
N THR A 121 7.52 -3.38 7.97
CA THR A 121 7.25 -4.22 6.81
C THR A 121 8.49 -4.25 5.91
N ARG A 122 9.02 -5.46 5.67
CA ARG A 122 10.16 -5.68 4.77
C ARG A 122 9.66 -5.81 3.34
N ALA A 123 9.97 -4.84 2.48
CA ALA A 123 9.49 -4.82 1.10
C ALA A 123 10.44 -4.05 0.19
N PHE A 124 10.39 -4.39 -1.10
CA PHE A 124 10.88 -3.54 -2.16
C PHE A 124 9.76 -2.61 -2.63
N LEU A 125 10.02 -1.32 -2.76
CA LEU A 125 9.09 -0.34 -3.33
C LEU A 125 9.71 0.23 -4.60
N LEU A 126 9.01 0.10 -5.73
CA LEU A 126 9.44 0.57 -7.03
C LEU A 126 8.51 1.69 -7.52
N PRO A 127 8.92 2.97 -7.37
CA PRO A 127 8.27 4.08 -8.06
C PRO A 127 8.45 3.92 -9.57
N THR A 128 7.39 4.21 -10.32
CA THR A 128 7.35 4.13 -11.78
C THR A 128 6.94 5.46 -12.37
N PHE A 129 7.48 5.79 -13.54
CA PHE A 129 7.32 7.12 -14.11
C PHE A 129 5.87 7.38 -14.52
N THR A 130 5.26 8.36 -13.86
CA THR A 130 3.88 8.80 -14.09
C THR A 130 3.81 10.33 -14.17
N HIS A 131 4.89 11.00 -14.56
CA HIS A 131 4.98 12.46 -14.60
C HIS A 131 4.72 13.18 -13.26
N GLY A 132 4.81 12.46 -12.13
CA GLY A 132 4.46 13.00 -10.82
C GLY A 132 2.96 12.98 -10.49
N TYR A 133 2.13 12.34 -11.32
CA TYR A 133 0.74 12.07 -10.96
C TYR A 133 0.65 11.04 -9.83
N SER A 134 -0.25 11.27 -8.88
CA SER A 134 -0.73 10.26 -7.93
C SER A 134 -1.34 9.06 -8.67
N VAL A 135 -1.51 7.92 -7.98
CA VAL A 135 -1.94 6.67 -8.64
C VAL A 135 -3.29 6.82 -9.36
N ASP A 136 -4.29 7.40 -8.70
CA ASP A 136 -5.61 7.68 -9.26
C ASP A 136 -5.55 8.58 -10.50
N ASN A 137 -4.84 9.70 -10.41
CA ASN A 137 -4.64 10.62 -11.52
C ASN A 137 -3.85 9.96 -12.66
N ALA A 138 -2.84 9.16 -12.34
CA ALA A 138 -2.07 8.43 -13.33
C ALA A 138 -2.92 7.39 -14.06
N ILE A 139 -3.91 6.79 -13.40
CA ILE A 139 -4.88 5.90 -14.04
C ILE A 139 -5.88 6.70 -14.89
N HIS A 140 -6.43 7.79 -14.36
CA HIS A 140 -7.34 8.66 -15.08
C HIS A 140 -6.73 9.22 -16.37
N GLU A 141 -5.51 9.75 -16.28
CA GLU A 141 -4.73 10.33 -17.38
C GLU A 141 -4.01 9.27 -18.24
N ARG A 142 -4.20 7.97 -17.92
CA ARG A 142 -3.57 6.83 -18.63
C ARG A 142 -2.04 6.90 -18.66
N MET A 143 -1.44 7.44 -17.61
CA MET A 143 0.01 7.55 -17.41
C MET A 143 0.60 6.39 -16.61
N PHE A 144 -0.20 5.60 -15.89
CA PHE A 144 0.27 4.37 -15.24
C PHE A 144 0.37 3.24 -16.29
N LYS A 145 1.50 3.15 -17.01
CA LYS A 145 1.65 2.29 -18.18
C LYS A 145 2.54 1.07 -17.90
N ALA A 146 2.15 -0.08 -18.44
CA ALA A 146 2.93 -1.31 -18.37
C ALA A 146 4.38 -1.18 -18.85
N VAL A 147 4.62 -0.34 -19.88
CA VAL A 147 5.97 -0.08 -20.40
C VAL A 147 6.86 0.65 -19.39
N GLU A 148 6.31 1.58 -18.60
CA GLU A 148 7.07 2.31 -17.59
C GLU A 148 7.38 1.45 -16.37
N VAL A 149 6.46 0.55 -15.98
CA VAL A 149 6.73 -0.49 -14.97
C VAL A 149 7.87 -1.39 -15.42
N TRP A 150 7.82 -1.89 -16.66
CA TRP A 150 8.86 -2.76 -17.21
C TRP A 150 10.23 -2.07 -17.31
N LYS A 151 10.28 -0.82 -17.78
CA LYS A 151 11.52 -0.02 -17.82
C LYS A 151 12.12 0.13 -16.43
N ALA A 152 11.31 0.54 -15.45
CA ALA A 152 11.76 0.71 -14.08
C ALA A 152 12.32 -0.61 -13.50
N MET A 153 11.70 -1.76 -13.79
CA MET A 153 12.23 -3.06 -13.37
C MET A 153 13.61 -3.37 -13.99
N LYS A 154 13.79 -3.07 -15.28
CA LYS A 154 15.06 -3.33 -15.99
C LYS A 154 16.17 -2.39 -15.55
N GLU A 155 15.88 -1.10 -15.42
CA GLU A 155 16.84 -0.08 -15.00
C GLU A 155 17.34 -0.32 -13.56
N ASN A 156 16.51 -0.93 -12.71
CA ASN A 156 16.86 -1.25 -11.33
C ASN A 156 17.37 -2.68 -11.11
N ALA A 157 17.54 -3.48 -12.18
CA ALA A 157 17.97 -4.88 -12.11
C ALA A 157 17.15 -5.72 -11.08
N VAL A 158 15.83 -5.52 -11.05
CA VAL A 158 14.93 -6.12 -10.04
C VAL A 158 15.03 -7.64 -9.97
N GLU A 159 15.21 -8.31 -11.11
CA GLU A 159 15.36 -9.77 -11.22
C GLU A 159 16.57 -10.33 -10.46
N GLU A 160 17.57 -9.50 -10.14
CA GLU A 160 18.73 -9.93 -9.35
C GLU A 160 18.46 -9.85 -7.83
N LYS A 161 17.47 -9.04 -7.43
CA LYS A 161 17.16 -8.73 -6.02
C LYS A 161 15.96 -9.48 -5.47
N VAL A 162 14.95 -9.73 -6.29
CA VAL A 162 13.68 -10.37 -5.90
C VAL A 162 13.64 -11.81 -6.44
N GLY A 163 13.43 -12.78 -5.55
CA GLY A 163 13.49 -14.21 -5.87
C GLY A 163 12.22 -14.74 -6.54
N LYS A 164 11.05 -14.21 -6.19
CA LYS A 164 9.77 -14.59 -6.80
C LYS A 164 9.36 -13.59 -7.87
N ALA A 165 8.93 -14.09 -9.02
CA ALA A 165 8.40 -13.28 -10.12
C ALA A 165 6.95 -12.84 -9.86
N VAL A 166 6.70 -12.20 -8.72
CA VAL A 166 5.40 -11.67 -8.28
C VAL A 166 5.54 -10.17 -8.04
N LEU A 167 4.64 -9.40 -8.64
CA LEU A 167 4.62 -7.94 -8.56
C LEU A 167 3.25 -7.47 -8.08
N ILE A 168 3.25 -6.66 -7.03
CA ILE A 168 2.02 -6.13 -6.41
C ILE A 168 1.78 -4.72 -6.95
N ILE A 169 0.61 -4.50 -7.54
CA ILE A 169 0.17 -3.18 -8.02
C ILE A 169 -0.86 -2.58 -7.06
N PRO A 170 -1.01 -1.24 -7.01
CA PRO A 170 -2.06 -0.60 -6.23
C PRO A 170 -3.45 -1.06 -6.71
N GLY A 171 -4.44 -1.10 -5.81
CA GLY A 171 -5.81 -1.50 -6.15
C GLY A 171 -6.44 -0.65 -7.26
N LEU A 172 -6.16 0.65 -7.26
CA LEU A 172 -6.61 1.59 -8.30
C LEU A 172 -6.06 1.25 -9.70
N ALA A 173 -4.96 0.49 -9.78
CA ALA A 173 -4.32 0.09 -11.03
C ALA A 173 -4.77 -1.29 -11.55
N GLU A 174 -5.83 -1.88 -10.98
CA GLU A 174 -6.32 -3.21 -11.37
C GLU A 174 -6.56 -3.35 -12.89
N SER A 175 -7.06 -2.30 -13.56
CA SER A 175 -7.29 -2.30 -15.01
C SER A 175 -6.02 -2.56 -15.84
N GLU A 176 -4.84 -2.23 -15.30
CA GLU A 176 -3.54 -2.39 -15.96
C GLU A 176 -2.91 -3.77 -15.73
N ARG A 177 -3.51 -4.60 -14.87
CA ARG A 177 -2.98 -5.91 -14.46
C ARG A 177 -2.53 -6.77 -15.65
N ASN A 178 -3.41 -6.92 -16.65
CA ASN A 178 -3.15 -7.79 -17.80
C ASN A 178 -2.03 -7.23 -18.70
N SER A 179 -2.04 -5.92 -18.94
CA SER A 179 -1.01 -5.22 -19.71
C SER A 179 0.37 -5.36 -19.06
N ILE A 180 0.44 -5.15 -17.74
CA ILE A 180 1.68 -5.29 -16.96
C ILE A 180 2.13 -6.75 -16.99
N LYS A 181 1.24 -7.71 -16.71
CA LYS A 181 1.54 -9.14 -16.75
C LYS A 181 2.12 -9.57 -18.10
N GLN A 182 1.53 -9.13 -19.20
CA GLN A 182 2.00 -9.46 -20.54
C GLN A 182 3.41 -8.87 -20.81
N MET A 183 3.66 -7.64 -20.37
CA MET A 183 4.92 -6.94 -20.59
C MET A 183 6.05 -7.51 -19.74
N THR A 184 5.81 -7.72 -18.45
CA THR A 184 6.84 -8.16 -17.49
C THR A 184 7.00 -9.67 -17.46
N ARG A 185 5.95 -10.42 -17.81
CA ARG A 185 5.81 -11.88 -17.63
C ARG A 185 5.81 -12.32 -16.16
N TRP A 186 5.64 -11.38 -15.22
CA TRP A 186 5.51 -11.66 -13.79
C TRP A 186 4.04 -11.90 -13.44
N GLU A 187 3.79 -12.68 -12.39
CA GLU A 187 2.45 -12.77 -11.82
C GLU A 187 2.10 -11.44 -11.16
N ILE A 188 0.88 -10.96 -11.38
CA ILE A 188 0.44 -9.66 -10.89
C ILE A 188 -0.64 -9.86 -9.84
N VAL A 189 -0.35 -9.39 -8.64
CA VAL A 189 -1.28 -9.36 -7.53
C VAL A 189 -1.78 -7.93 -7.35
N VAL A 190 -3.09 -7.77 -7.23
CA VAL A 190 -3.72 -6.47 -6.99
C VAL A 190 -3.79 -6.25 -5.49
N GLY A 191 -3.10 -5.23 -5.00
CA GLY A 191 -3.13 -4.81 -3.60
C GLY A 191 -4.38 -3.99 -3.27
N PRO A 192 -4.46 -3.47 -2.03
CA PRO A 192 -5.56 -2.60 -1.62
C PRO A 192 -5.55 -1.25 -2.36
N VAL A 193 -6.70 -0.58 -2.39
CA VAL A 193 -6.81 0.82 -2.83
C VAL A 193 -6.08 1.74 -1.83
N SER A 194 -6.34 1.55 -0.53
CA SER A 194 -5.63 2.28 0.53
C SER A 194 -4.23 1.70 0.75
N GLY A 195 -3.20 2.52 0.54
CA GLY A 195 -1.81 2.15 0.83
C GLY A 195 -1.57 1.77 2.29
N PHE A 196 -2.34 2.36 3.22
CA PHE A 196 -2.27 2.08 4.66
C PHE A 196 -2.57 0.61 5.00
N LEU A 197 -3.33 -0.09 4.14
CA LEU A 197 -3.69 -1.48 4.34
C LEU A 197 -2.67 -2.47 3.75
N VAL A 198 -1.65 -1.99 3.02
CA VAL A 198 -0.61 -2.86 2.42
C VAL A 198 0.08 -3.77 3.44
N PRO A 199 0.50 -3.30 4.63
CA PRO A 199 1.12 -4.16 5.64
C PRO A 199 0.21 -5.33 6.06
N LEU A 200 -1.08 -5.07 6.30
CA LEU A 200 -2.05 -6.09 6.69
C LEU A 200 -2.37 -7.04 5.52
N PHE A 201 -2.45 -6.50 4.31
CA PHE A 201 -2.58 -7.29 3.09
C PHE A 201 -1.43 -8.29 2.93
N LEU A 202 -0.18 -7.86 3.14
CA LEU A 202 0.98 -8.72 3.05
C LEU A 202 0.98 -9.80 4.13
N LEU A 203 0.65 -9.46 5.39
CA LEU A 203 0.53 -10.44 6.47
C LEU A 203 -0.50 -11.52 6.17
N LYS A 204 -1.67 -11.13 5.65
CA LYS A 204 -2.75 -12.06 5.32
C LYS A 204 -2.41 -13.00 4.14
N ASN A 205 -1.52 -12.55 3.25
CA ASN A 205 -1.16 -13.27 2.04
C ASN A 205 0.31 -13.74 2.07
N ALA A 206 0.88 -13.97 3.25
CA ALA A 206 2.30 -14.29 3.41
C ALA A 206 2.72 -15.54 2.62
N ASP A 207 1.83 -16.52 2.42
CA ASP A 207 2.11 -17.73 1.64
C ASP A 207 2.28 -17.47 0.12
N VAL A 208 1.80 -16.32 -0.36
CA VAL A 208 1.91 -15.92 -1.78
C VAL A 208 3.29 -15.33 -2.09
N PHE A 209 3.93 -14.69 -1.10
CA PHE A 209 5.11 -13.84 -1.26
C PHE A 209 6.37 -14.46 -0.68
#